data_AF-A0A6L6QHM7-F1
#
_entry.id   AF-A0A6L6QHM7-F1
#
_cell.length_a   1.000
_cell.length_b   1.000
_cell.length_c   1.000
_cell.angle_alpha   90.00
_cell.angle_beta   90.00
_cell.angle_gamma   90.00
#
_symmetry.space_group_name_H-M   'P 1'
#
loop_
_entity.id
_entity.type
_entity.pdbx_description
1 polymer ?
#
loop_
_entity_poly.entity_id
_entity_poly.type
_entity_poly.pdbx_seq_one_letter_code
_entity_poly.pdbx_strand_id
1 'polypeptide(L)'
;MSRNLRIVLIHPPHESEARAQALHAGLAEAGYELVASLAADFHLPEHIARLQPDMIIVDAESDARDVLEHIVIATRDERRPIVMFTEDDKADSMEAAMAAGVSAYVVAGLQPERIKPVLDVALVRFKREKKLLDELEGTRLKLAERKLIDRAKGIFMARQGLTEDQAFQKLRTMAMNKNLKLAELAQRILDAEDLLG
;
A
#
# COMPACT_ATOMS: atom_id res chain seq x y z
N MET A 1 24.88 6.59 -1.33
CA MET A 1 24.19 7.80 -1.79
C MET A 1 22.70 7.56 -1.63
N SER A 2 22.03 8.31 -0.77
CA SER A 2 20.57 8.22 -0.63
C SER A 2 19.95 8.82 -1.90
N ARG A 3 19.14 8.05 -2.61
CA ARG A 3 18.41 8.52 -3.79
C ARG A 3 17.39 9.58 -3.36
N ASN A 4 17.28 10.68 -4.11
CA ASN A 4 16.22 11.66 -3.88
C ASN A 4 14.86 10.98 -4.12
N LEU A 5 13.90 11.19 -3.21
CA LEU A 5 12.57 10.63 -3.37
C LEU A 5 11.84 11.35 -4.50
N ARG A 6 11.23 10.57 -5.38
CA ARG A 6 10.54 11.05 -6.57
C ARG A 6 9.10 11.38 -6.21
N ILE A 7 8.71 12.61 -6.49
CA ILE A 7 7.41 13.17 -6.12
C ILE A 7 6.64 13.51 -7.38
N VAL A 8 5.36 13.16 -7.38
CA VAL A 8 4.39 13.68 -8.34
C VAL A 8 3.49 14.67 -7.61
N LEU A 9 3.34 15.86 -8.18
CA LEU A 9 2.35 16.85 -7.75
C LEU A 9 1.09 16.68 -8.60
N ILE A 10 -0.06 16.66 -7.94
CA ILE A 10 -1.37 16.66 -8.57
C ILE A 10 -2.01 18.00 -8.22
N HIS A 11 -2.39 18.75 -9.24
CA HIS A 11 -2.88 20.12 -9.09
C HIS A 11 -4.21 20.30 -9.83
N PRO A 12 -4.99 21.34 -9.48
CA PRO A 12 -6.16 21.72 -10.26
C PRO A 12 -5.76 22.17 -11.68
N PRO A 13 -6.66 22.09 -12.67
CA PRO A 13 -6.37 22.37 -14.08
C PRO A 13 -5.88 23.81 -14.39
N HIS A 14 -5.96 24.73 -13.42
CA HIS A 14 -5.56 26.13 -13.56
C HIS A 14 -4.46 26.55 -12.58
N GLU A 15 -3.43 25.72 -12.42
CA GLU A 15 -2.26 26.09 -11.60
C GLU A 15 -1.47 27.24 -12.23
N SER A 16 -1.09 28.23 -11.41
CA SER A 16 -0.22 29.34 -11.82
C SER A 16 1.24 28.88 -11.95
N GLU A 17 1.92 29.24 -13.04
CA GLU A 17 3.35 28.93 -13.26
C GLU A 17 4.24 29.40 -12.10
N ALA A 18 3.92 30.54 -11.49
CA ALA A 18 4.68 31.07 -10.35
C ALA A 18 4.56 30.18 -9.11
N ARG A 19 3.39 29.58 -8.88
CA ARG A 19 3.15 28.63 -7.78
C ARG A 19 3.91 27.34 -8.05
N ALA A 20 3.75 26.76 -9.23
CA ALA A 20 4.46 25.54 -9.62
C ALA A 20 5.99 25.68 -9.49
N GLN A 21 6.54 26.84 -9.87
CA GLN A 21 7.97 27.11 -9.76
C GLN A 21 8.45 27.25 -8.31
N ALA A 22 7.68 27.92 -7.45
CA ALA A 22 7.98 28.03 -6.01
C ALA A 22 7.94 26.65 -5.33
N LEU A 23 7.01 25.78 -5.72
CA LEU A 23 6.89 24.42 -5.22
C LEU A 23 8.04 23.54 -5.66
N HIS A 24 8.39 23.58 -6.95
CA HIS A 24 9.55 22.86 -7.45
C HIS A 24 10.83 23.29 -6.73
N ALA A 25 11.03 24.59 -6.49
CA ALA A 25 12.15 25.10 -5.72
C ALA A 25 12.15 24.58 -4.27
N GLY A 26 11.01 24.68 -3.56
CA GLY A 26 10.89 24.19 -2.18
C GLY A 26 11.11 22.68 -2.05
N LEU A 27 10.65 21.89 -3.01
CA LEU A 27 10.88 20.45 -3.06
C LEU A 27 12.36 20.12 -3.32
N ALA A 28 12.99 20.82 -4.26
CA ALA A 28 14.40 20.64 -4.58
C ALA A 28 15.31 20.99 -3.39
N GLU A 29 15.06 22.12 -2.72
CA GLU A 29 15.76 22.52 -1.49
C GLU A 29 15.58 21.50 -0.36
N ALA A 30 14.40 20.87 -0.28
CA ALA A 30 14.12 19.83 0.68
C ALA A 30 14.77 18.48 0.36
N GLY A 31 15.39 18.32 -0.83
CA GLY A 31 16.05 17.09 -1.28
C GLY A 31 15.12 16.11 -2.00
N TYR A 32 13.97 16.57 -2.48
CA TYR A 32 13.02 15.79 -3.27
C TYR A 32 13.12 16.13 -4.76
N GLU A 33 12.79 15.17 -5.60
CA GLU A 33 12.76 15.34 -7.06
C GLU A 33 11.30 15.39 -7.53
N LEU A 34 10.83 16.54 -8.02
CA LEU A 34 9.53 16.63 -8.66
C LEU A 34 9.62 16.06 -10.08
N VAL A 35 9.08 14.86 -10.31
CA VAL A 35 9.20 14.16 -11.60
C VAL A 35 8.09 14.51 -12.58
N ALA A 36 6.94 14.97 -12.09
CA ALA A 36 5.84 15.49 -12.90
C ALA A 36 4.90 16.35 -12.05
N SER A 37 4.30 17.36 -12.70
CA SER A 37 3.07 18.02 -12.26
C SER A 37 1.95 17.55 -13.18
N LEU A 38 0.88 16.99 -12.62
CA LEU A 38 -0.22 16.40 -13.36
C LEU A 38 -1.55 17.04 -12.94
N ALA A 39 -2.43 17.27 -13.91
CA ALA A 39 -3.81 17.58 -13.61
C ALA A 39 -4.55 16.32 -13.09
N ALA A 40 -5.57 16.52 -12.26
CA ALA A 40 -6.43 15.44 -11.79
C ALA A 40 -7.42 14.98 -12.89
N ASP A 41 -6.91 14.24 -13.88
CA ASP A 41 -7.69 13.71 -15.00
C ASP A 41 -7.85 12.18 -14.95
N PHE A 42 -8.59 11.63 -15.90
CA PHE A 42 -8.81 10.17 -16.01
C PHE A 42 -7.55 9.37 -16.40
N HIS A 43 -6.49 10.01 -16.90
CA HIS A 43 -5.24 9.37 -17.29
C HIS A 43 -4.23 9.28 -16.14
N LEU A 44 -4.53 9.94 -15.02
CA LEU A 44 -3.71 9.97 -13.82
C LEU A 44 -3.25 8.59 -13.34
N PRO A 45 -4.08 7.52 -13.31
CA PRO A 45 -3.60 6.19 -12.89
C PRO A 45 -2.49 5.63 -13.77
N GLU A 46 -2.60 5.77 -15.09
CA GLU A 46 -1.59 5.31 -16.04
C GLU A 46 -0.28 6.10 -15.88
N HIS A 47 -0.39 7.40 -15.68
CA HIS A 47 0.76 8.27 -15.43
C HIS A 47 1.49 7.92 -14.15
N ILE A 48 0.78 7.70 -13.04
CA ILE A 48 1.38 7.28 -11.76
C ILE A 48 2.07 5.93 -11.92
N ALA A 49 1.42 4.95 -12.57
CA ALA A 49 1.98 3.63 -12.80
C ALA A 49 3.26 3.66 -13.64
N ARG A 50 3.32 4.52 -14.66
CA ARG A 50 4.51 4.71 -15.51
C ARG A 50 5.63 5.45 -14.78
N LEU A 51 5.29 6.51 -14.05
CA LEU A 51 6.28 7.37 -13.40
C LEU A 51 6.88 6.71 -12.16
N GLN A 52 6.15 5.82 -11.48
CA GLN A 52 6.59 5.15 -10.25
C GLN A 52 7.14 6.16 -9.20
N PRO A 53 6.35 7.17 -8.78
CA PRO A 53 6.78 8.08 -7.72
C PRO A 53 6.84 7.38 -6.35
N ASP A 54 7.78 7.82 -5.52
CA ASP A 54 7.92 7.42 -4.13
C ASP A 54 6.87 8.11 -3.22
N MET A 55 6.31 9.24 -3.65
CA MET A 55 5.29 10.01 -2.91
C MET A 55 4.42 10.82 -3.88
N ILE A 56 3.16 11.02 -3.50
CA ILE A 56 2.22 11.88 -4.22
C ILE A 56 1.84 13.06 -3.33
N ILE A 57 1.90 14.26 -3.88
CA ILE A 57 1.34 15.47 -3.28
C ILE A 57 0.08 15.83 -4.05
N VAL A 58 -1.00 16.09 -3.33
CA VAL A 58 -2.27 16.56 -3.88
C VAL A 58 -2.47 17.97 -3.39
N ASP A 59 -2.48 18.92 -4.31
CA ASP A 59 -2.94 20.28 -4.07
C ASP A 59 -4.40 20.34 -4.49
N ALA A 60 -5.30 20.29 -3.51
CA ALA A 60 -6.73 20.25 -3.75
C ALA A 60 -7.38 21.52 -3.21
N GLU A 61 -8.25 22.12 -4.02
CA GLU A 61 -9.17 23.14 -3.57
C GLU A 61 -10.36 22.49 -2.84
N SER A 62 -11.58 23.01 -3.03
CA SER A 62 -12.78 22.52 -2.33
C SER A 62 -13.30 21.16 -2.80
N ASP A 63 -12.82 20.64 -3.95
CA ASP A 63 -13.24 19.35 -4.54
C ASP A 63 -12.22 18.22 -4.25
N ALA A 64 -11.71 18.22 -3.02
CA ALA A 64 -10.80 17.23 -2.46
C ALA A 64 -11.14 15.77 -2.80
N ARG A 65 -12.43 15.44 -2.76
CA ARG A 65 -12.93 14.07 -2.83
C ARG A 65 -12.73 13.44 -4.21
N ASP A 66 -13.11 14.14 -5.26
CA ASP A 66 -13.09 13.60 -6.62
C ASP A 66 -11.64 13.29 -7.06
N VAL A 67 -10.72 14.20 -6.73
CA VAL A 67 -9.28 14.02 -6.98
C VAL A 67 -8.72 12.83 -6.18
N LEU A 68 -9.08 12.70 -4.90
CA LEU A 68 -8.62 11.61 -4.05
C LEU A 68 -9.12 10.24 -4.53
N GLU A 69 -10.38 10.14 -4.97
CA GLU A 69 -10.94 8.88 -5.46
C GLU A 69 -10.10 8.31 -6.62
N HIS A 70 -9.71 9.13 -7.59
CA HIS A 70 -8.86 8.70 -8.71
C HIS A 70 -7.46 8.24 -8.25
N ILE A 71 -6.86 8.93 -7.28
CA ILE A 71 -5.52 8.62 -6.78
C ILE A 71 -5.50 7.34 -5.97
N VAL A 72 -6.50 7.14 -5.12
CA VAL A 72 -6.62 5.93 -4.28
C VAL A 72 -6.83 4.70 -5.16
N ILE A 73 -7.63 4.81 -6.22
CA ILE A 73 -7.76 3.74 -7.22
C ILE A 73 -6.41 3.47 -7.90
N ALA A 74 -5.71 4.52 -8.35
CA ALA A 74 -4.40 4.41 -9.00
C ALA A 74 -3.31 3.76 -8.14
N THR A 75 -3.40 3.90 -6.82
CA THR A 75 -2.36 3.46 -5.87
C THR A 75 -2.77 2.26 -5.03
N ARG A 76 -3.89 1.61 -5.38
CA ARG A 76 -4.44 0.47 -4.64
C ARG A 76 -3.47 -0.71 -4.56
N ASP A 77 -2.87 -1.07 -5.68
CA ASP A 77 -1.97 -2.23 -5.77
C ASP A 77 -0.55 -1.91 -5.29
N GLU A 78 -0.13 -0.65 -5.44
CA GLU A 78 1.17 -0.14 -4.99
C GLU A 78 0.99 1.10 -4.13
N ARG A 79 0.72 0.85 -2.84
CA ARG A 79 0.56 1.90 -1.83
C ARG A 79 1.82 2.75 -1.73
N ARG A 80 1.62 4.06 -1.67
CA ARG A 80 2.66 5.08 -1.49
C ARG A 80 2.11 6.21 -0.61
N PRO A 81 2.98 6.97 0.08
CA PRO A 81 2.53 8.10 0.87
C PRO A 81 1.85 9.13 -0.02
N ILE A 82 0.64 9.53 0.38
CA ILE A 82 -0.14 10.60 -0.23
C ILE A 82 -0.23 11.72 0.78
N VAL A 83 0.16 12.93 0.40
CA VAL A 83 0.02 14.14 1.22
C VAL A 83 -0.92 15.09 0.52
N MET A 84 -1.97 15.49 1.21
CA MET A 84 -2.95 16.40 0.68
C MET A 84 -2.83 17.77 1.35
N PHE A 85 -2.72 18.81 0.53
CA PHE A 85 -2.77 20.20 0.92
C PHE A 85 -4.06 20.79 0.40
N THR A 86 -4.76 21.53 1.25
CA THR A 86 -6.03 22.13 0.91
C THR A 86 -6.31 23.36 1.76
N GLU A 87 -7.33 24.11 1.35
CA GLU A 87 -7.92 25.21 2.09
C GLU A 87 -9.19 24.77 2.83
N ASP A 88 -9.72 23.56 2.58
CA ASP A 88 -10.90 23.03 3.26
C ASP A 88 -10.59 22.58 4.69
N ASP A 89 -11.14 23.30 5.67
CA ASP A 89 -10.94 23.08 7.10
C ASP A 89 -12.04 22.21 7.74
N LYS A 90 -12.98 21.70 6.95
CA LYS A 90 -14.07 20.85 7.44
C LYS A 90 -13.55 19.52 7.98
N ALA A 91 -14.02 19.17 9.19
CA ALA A 91 -13.69 17.90 9.83
C ALA A 91 -14.09 16.69 8.98
N ASP A 92 -15.27 16.72 8.35
CA ASP A 92 -15.78 15.63 7.51
C ASP A 92 -14.85 15.36 6.31
N SER A 93 -14.33 16.42 5.67
CA SER A 93 -13.39 16.30 4.55
C SER A 93 -12.05 15.70 5.00
N MET A 94 -11.54 16.13 6.16
CA MET A 94 -10.34 15.57 6.77
C MET A 94 -10.52 14.09 7.11
N GLU A 95 -11.63 13.71 7.76
CA GLU A 95 -11.91 12.31 8.11
C GLU A 95 -12.05 11.44 6.86
N ALA A 96 -12.75 11.92 5.83
CA ALA A 96 -12.89 11.22 4.55
C ALA A 96 -11.54 11.00 3.87
N ALA A 97 -10.67 12.01 3.82
CA ALA A 97 -9.32 11.90 3.24
C ALA A 97 -8.44 10.91 4.01
N MET A 98 -8.49 10.94 5.34
CA MET A 98 -7.77 9.99 6.19
C MET A 98 -8.29 8.56 5.99
N ALA A 99 -9.62 8.37 5.91
CA ALA A 99 -10.23 7.07 5.64
C ALA A 99 -9.90 6.53 4.25
N ALA A 100 -9.68 7.42 3.27
CA ALA A 100 -9.23 7.07 1.93
C ALA A 100 -7.75 6.63 1.86
N GLY A 101 -6.98 6.78 2.94
CA GLY A 101 -5.60 6.33 3.04
C GLY A 101 -4.54 7.41 2.80
N VAL A 102 -4.93 8.69 2.89
CA VAL A 102 -3.98 9.80 2.86
C VAL A 102 -3.10 9.76 4.12
N SER A 103 -1.79 9.97 3.96
CA SER A 103 -0.82 9.92 5.06
C SER A 103 -0.80 11.21 5.89
N ALA A 104 -1.14 12.34 5.29
CA ALA A 104 -1.31 13.63 5.95
C ALA A 104 -2.27 14.55 5.19
N TYR A 105 -3.16 15.22 5.94
CA TYR A 105 -4.07 16.26 5.45
C TYR A 105 -3.67 17.59 6.07
N VAL A 106 -3.36 18.60 5.24
CA VAL A 106 -2.82 19.89 5.68
C VAL A 106 -3.69 21.03 5.21
N VAL A 107 -4.35 21.66 6.17
CA VAL A 107 -5.15 22.88 6.00
C VAL A 107 -4.24 24.08 6.17
N ALA A 108 -3.94 24.78 5.07
CA ALA A 108 -3.24 26.08 4.95
C ALA A 108 -2.54 26.24 3.58
N GLY A 109 -2.89 25.39 2.60
CA GLY A 109 -2.25 25.40 1.28
C GLY A 109 -0.79 24.95 1.29
N LEU A 110 -0.22 24.91 0.09
CA LEU A 110 1.12 24.37 -0.17
C LEU A 110 2.17 25.50 -0.11
N GLN A 111 2.73 25.76 1.08
CA GLN A 111 3.79 26.75 1.32
C GLN A 111 5.17 26.10 1.39
N PRO A 112 6.19 26.57 0.63
CA PRO A 112 7.52 25.95 0.53
C PRO A 112 8.17 25.61 1.88
N GLU A 113 8.07 26.51 2.86
CA GLU A 113 8.74 26.40 4.17
C GLU A 113 8.18 25.25 5.01
N ARG A 114 6.93 24.82 4.72
CA ARG A 114 6.22 23.78 5.47
C ARG A 114 6.24 22.42 4.77
N ILE A 115 6.67 22.36 3.50
CA ILE A 115 6.66 21.13 2.71
C ILE A 115 7.51 20.06 3.40
N LYS A 116 8.80 20.32 3.61
CA LYS A 116 9.73 19.33 4.17
C LYS A 116 9.25 18.67 5.48
N PRO A 117 8.91 19.42 6.55
CA PRO A 117 8.48 18.80 7.80
C PRO A 117 7.18 18.01 7.66
N VAL A 118 6.24 18.45 6.82
CA VAL A 118 5.01 17.71 6.55
C VAL A 118 5.31 16.39 5.83
N LEU A 119 6.12 16.43 4.77
CA LEU A 119 6.45 15.25 3.98
C LEU A 119 7.25 14.22 4.81
N ASP A 120 8.17 14.68 5.67
CA ASP A 120 8.91 13.80 6.58
C ASP A 120 7.98 13.08 7.56
N VAL A 121 7.02 13.79 8.17
CA VAL A 121 6.01 13.19 9.04
C VAL A 121 5.13 12.20 8.28
N ALA A 122 4.67 12.58 7.09
CA ALA A 122 3.84 11.72 6.25
C ALA A 122 4.58 10.42 5.86
N LEU A 123 5.85 10.51 5.50
CA LEU A 123 6.68 9.36 5.17
C LEU A 123 6.84 8.41 6.35
N VAL A 124 7.07 8.93 7.55
CA VAL A 124 7.17 8.12 8.77
C VAL A 124 5.83 7.46 9.10
N ARG A 125 4.72 8.19 8.99
CA ARG A 125 3.37 7.65 9.20
C ARG A 125 3.08 6.51 8.23
N PHE A 126 3.32 6.74 6.94
CA PHE A 126 3.12 5.73 5.90
C PHE A 126 3.96 4.47 6.15
N LYS A 127 5.25 4.62 6.46
CA LYS A 127 6.13 3.47 6.76
C LYS A 127 5.64 2.66 7.95
N ARG A 128 5.15 3.34 8.99
CA ARG A 128 4.59 2.67 10.19
C ARG A 128 3.31 1.92 9.85
N GLU A 129 2.40 2.54 9.13
CA GLU A 129 1.14 1.93 8.72
C GLU A 129 1.38 0.73 7.80
N LYS A 130 2.21 0.90 6.77
CA LYS A 130 2.61 -0.19 5.86
C LYS A 130 3.17 -1.38 6.63
N LYS A 131 4.08 -1.13 7.58
CA LYS A 131 4.63 -2.19 8.43
C LYS A 131 3.55 -2.95 9.21
N LEU A 132 2.57 -2.24 9.78
CA LEU A 132 1.47 -2.88 10.51
C LEU A 132 0.57 -3.72 9.59
N LEU A 133 0.31 -3.23 8.38
CA LEU A 133 -0.45 -3.97 7.37
C LEU A 133 0.30 -5.23 6.91
N ASP A 134 1.59 -5.11 6.62
CA ASP A 134 2.46 -6.23 6.23
C ASP A 134 2.51 -7.30 7.36
N GLU A 135 2.61 -6.87 8.62
CA GLU A 135 2.57 -7.76 9.79
C GLU A 135 1.20 -8.44 9.96
N LEU A 136 0.11 -7.71 9.72
CA LEU A 136 -1.26 -8.23 9.77
C LEU A 136 -1.49 -9.28 8.68
N GLU A 137 -1.09 -8.98 7.43
CA GLU A 137 -1.19 -9.90 6.31
C GLU A 137 -0.33 -11.15 6.54
N GLY A 138 0.91 -10.98 6.99
CA GLY A 138 1.79 -12.10 7.33
C GLY A 138 1.21 -12.98 8.44
N THR A 139 0.54 -12.39 9.43
CA THR A 139 -0.13 -13.14 10.51
C THR A 139 -1.36 -13.89 10.01
N ARG A 140 -2.20 -13.24 9.19
CA ARG A 140 -3.37 -13.88 8.54
C ARG A 140 -2.95 -15.05 7.67
N LEU A 141 -1.88 -14.89 6.89
CA LEU A 141 -1.34 -15.96 6.05
C LEU A 141 -0.89 -17.15 6.91
N LYS A 142 -0.10 -16.93 7.96
CA LYS A 142 0.32 -18.01 8.88
C LYS A 142 -0.86 -18.74 9.51
N LEU A 143 -1.93 -18.03 9.87
CA LEU A 143 -3.13 -18.64 10.42
C LEU A 143 -3.86 -19.49 9.38
N ALA A 144 -3.97 -19.01 8.14
CA ALA A 144 -4.56 -19.77 7.03
C ALA A 144 -3.73 -21.03 6.73
N GLU A 145 -2.41 -20.90 6.62
CA GLU A 145 -1.47 -22.01 6.43
C GLU A 145 -1.61 -23.08 7.52
N ARG A 146 -1.71 -22.65 8.79
CA ARG A 146 -1.92 -23.58 9.92
C ARG A 146 -3.22 -24.37 9.78
N LYS A 147 -4.33 -23.73 9.39
CA LYS A 147 -5.60 -24.41 9.16
C LYS A 147 -5.48 -25.47 8.06
N LEU A 148 -4.78 -25.17 6.97
CA LEU A 148 -4.56 -26.13 5.88
C LEU A 148 -3.75 -27.34 6.36
N ILE A 149 -2.67 -27.09 7.10
CA ILE A 149 -1.81 -28.14 7.66
C ILE A 149 -2.61 -29.04 8.61
N ASP A 150 -3.40 -28.46 9.51
CA ASP A 150 -4.21 -29.21 10.47
C ASP A 150 -5.29 -30.06 9.77
N ARG A 151 -5.94 -29.54 8.72
CA ARG A 151 -6.89 -30.32 7.90
C ARG A 151 -6.20 -31.47 7.16
N ALA A 152 -5.04 -31.23 6.55
CA ALA A 152 -4.29 -32.26 5.85
C ALA A 152 -3.79 -33.37 6.80
N LYS A 153 -3.35 -33.02 8.02
CA LYS A 153 -3.06 -34.00 9.07
C LYS A 153 -4.29 -34.84 9.38
N GLY A 154 -5.47 -34.23 9.49
CA GLY A 154 -6.74 -34.92 9.73
C GLY A 154 -7.03 -36.01 8.69
N ILE A 155 -6.75 -35.77 7.41
CA ILE A 155 -6.89 -36.78 6.34
C ILE A 155 -5.95 -37.96 6.58
N PHE A 156 -4.68 -37.70 6.90
CA PHE A 156 -3.72 -38.76 7.20
C PHE A 156 -4.11 -39.56 8.44
N MET A 157 -4.61 -38.91 9.48
CA MET A 157 -5.11 -39.57 10.68
C MET A 157 -6.31 -40.46 10.35
N ALA A 158 -7.29 -39.95 9.60
CA ALA A 158 -8.51 -40.69 9.27
C ALA A 158 -8.26 -41.86 8.30
N ARG A 159 -7.49 -41.65 7.23
CA ARG A 159 -7.27 -42.66 6.18
C ARG A 159 -6.22 -43.71 6.55
N GLN A 160 -5.21 -43.35 7.35
CA GLN A 160 -4.05 -44.20 7.61
C GLN A 160 -3.88 -44.56 9.09
N GLY A 161 -4.81 -44.12 9.96
CA GLY A 161 -4.75 -44.42 11.39
C GLY A 161 -3.54 -43.83 12.11
N LEU A 162 -2.96 -42.76 11.56
CA LEU A 162 -1.77 -42.13 12.13
C LEU A 162 -2.12 -41.26 13.33
N THR A 163 -1.20 -41.14 14.29
CA THR A 163 -1.28 -40.10 15.31
C THR A 163 -1.01 -38.72 14.69
N GLU A 164 -1.35 -37.64 15.40
CA GLU A 164 -1.11 -36.29 14.93
C GLU A 164 0.38 -36.04 14.63
N ASP A 165 1.28 -36.48 15.52
CA ASP A 165 2.73 -36.35 15.34
C ASP A 165 3.21 -37.10 14.09
N GLN A 166 2.72 -38.33 13.89
CA GLN A 166 3.07 -39.13 12.71
C GLN A 166 2.56 -38.48 11.41
N ALA A 167 1.33 -37.95 11.42
CA ALA A 167 0.76 -37.24 10.29
C ALA A 167 1.56 -35.98 9.94
N PHE A 168 1.98 -35.21 10.96
CA PHE A 168 2.82 -34.03 10.75
C PHE A 168 4.19 -34.39 10.18
N GLN A 169 4.88 -35.40 10.74
CA GLN A 169 6.19 -35.84 10.23
C GLN A 169 6.09 -36.34 8.79
N LYS A 170 5.01 -37.05 8.46
CA LYS A 170 4.75 -37.53 7.10
C LYS A 170 4.55 -36.37 6.13
N LEU A 171 3.69 -35.42 6.48
CA LEU A 171 3.46 -34.21 5.69
C LEU A 171 4.77 -33.44 5.47
N ARG A 172 5.58 -33.25 6.51
CA ARG A 172 6.89 -32.60 6.43
C ARG A 172 7.86 -33.32 5.51
N THR A 173 7.97 -34.64 5.66
CA THR A 173 8.86 -35.47 4.83
C THR A 173 8.46 -35.38 3.35
N MET A 174 7.17 -35.47 3.06
CA MET A 174 6.65 -35.32 1.71
C MET A 174 6.91 -33.93 1.13
N ALA A 175 6.80 -32.87 1.94
CA ALA A 175 7.05 -31.50 1.50
C ALA A 175 8.53 -31.30 1.15
N MET A 176 9.44 -31.82 1.98
CA MET A 176 10.88 -31.80 1.72
C MET A 176 11.25 -32.57 0.45
N ASN A 177 10.71 -33.78 0.27
CA ASN A 177 10.97 -34.60 -0.92
C ASN A 177 10.50 -33.93 -2.22
N LYS A 178 9.48 -33.08 -2.16
CA LYS A 178 8.94 -32.34 -3.31
C LYS A 178 9.48 -30.91 -3.43
N ASN A 179 10.34 -30.47 -2.51
CA ASN A 179 10.84 -29.11 -2.41
C ASN A 179 9.71 -28.05 -2.37
N LEU A 180 8.64 -28.34 -1.61
CA LEU A 180 7.47 -27.47 -1.46
C LEU A 180 7.36 -26.94 -0.03
N LYS A 181 6.68 -25.81 0.13
CA LYS A 181 6.27 -25.34 1.46
C LYS A 181 5.23 -26.31 2.05
N LEU A 182 5.23 -26.45 3.38
CA LEU A 182 4.34 -27.38 4.07
C LEU A 182 2.85 -27.08 3.80
N ALA A 183 2.48 -25.80 3.81
CA ALA A 183 1.12 -25.36 3.51
C ALA A 183 0.71 -25.61 2.06
N GLU A 184 1.64 -25.46 1.12
CA GLU A 184 1.38 -25.74 -0.30
C GLU A 184 1.12 -27.23 -0.53
N LEU A 185 1.91 -28.10 0.10
CA LEU A 185 1.65 -29.54 0.05
C LEU A 185 0.30 -29.87 0.72
N ALA A 186 0.00 -29.25 1.87
CA ALA A 186 -1.26 -29.47 2.57
C ALA A 186 -2.46 -29.10 1.68
N GLN A 187 -2.39 -27.97 0.96
CA GLN A 187 -3.42 -27.57 0.00
C GLN A 187 -3.58 -28.63 -1.10
N ARG A 188 -2.49 -29.09 -1.72
CA ARG A 188 -2.55 -30.12 -2.78
C ARG A 188 -3.18 -31.43 -2.31
N ILE A 189 -2.96 -31.82 -1.04
CA ILE A 189 -3.57 -33.01 -0.45
C ILE A 189 -5.07 -32.79 -0.27
N LEU A 190 -5.48 -31.61 0.21
CA LEU A 190 -6.89 -31.25 0.37
C LEU A 190 -7.61 -31.21 -0.98
N ASP A 191 -7.02 -30.59 -1.99
CA ASP A 191 -7.61 -30.52 -3.34
C ASP A 191 -7.81 -31.94 -3.93
N ALA A 192 -6.83 -32.82 -3.73
CA ALA A 192 -6.92 -34.21 -4.18
C ALA A 192 -7.97 -35.02 -3.39
N GLU A 193 -8.19 -34.71 -2.12
CA GLU A 193 -9.23 -35.31 -1.30
C GLU A 193 -10.62 -34.91 -1.80
N ASP A 194 -10.83 -33.60 -2.05
CA ASP A 194 -12.10 -33.06 -2.54
C ASP A 194 -12.47 -33.59 -3.95
N LEU A 195 -11.48 -34.00 -4.75
CA LEU A 195 -11.67 -34.62 -6.07
C LEU A 195 -11.96 -36.14 -6.02
N LEU A 196 -11.58 -36.80 -4.93
CA LEU A 196 -11.68 -38.27 -4.78
C LEU A 196 -12.75 -38.71 -3.79
N GLY A 197 -13.32 -37.78 -3.02
CA GLY A 197 -14.48 -37.98 -2.14
C GLY A 197 -15.80 -37.64 -2.82
#